data_AF-I7APU8-F1
#
_entry.id   AF-I7APU8-F1
#
_cell.length_a   1.000
_cell.length_b   1.000
_cell.length_c   1.000
_cell.angle_alpha   90.00
_cell.angle_beta   90.00
_cell.angle_gamma   90.00
#
_symmetry.space_group_name_H-M   'P 1'
#
loop_
_entity.id
_entity.type
_entity.pdbx_description
1 polymer ?
#
loop_
_entity_poly.entity_id
_entity_poly.type
_entity_poly.pdbx_seq_one_letter_code
_entity_poly.pdbx_strand_id
1 'polypeptide(L)'
;MIMHPTHKKIKVSIRLRPSMGDKEVWKTSEDGLWHVHGQKRVKYNGFRSILTNMTNAEVYKECVREEIQKFLNEENCTVFAYGQTGSGKTYTMLGGDEEGIIKLAIRDILDRRPVGISYLEIYNEKLFDLSNNSEVQMFNVENRNVISNLWVEHVDKWEDVASFIERCEKNRKFGTTEFNTKSSRSHTVVQVTYNSNNRVRTLNMIDLAGSERASRSMDRRKEGSFINRSLLALCTIVNNVGNGKYLGFRNSKLTRVLQSSLDGRTNLVAICTLSPYEDCIEESVSTLKFAARLCSLELKIEETLIPNDENMRCDRDMGGNGLRCGLKHKCCRRFHSEAGKEARSILERMESMTLEKCLGSYEYPKIRSKEKKVDYDKVCSEKDSISRALRAFGSVIMENLRCKIELMEELNAINNDRIHLLERMVGELLGKNPSRRMNEIFILEKYRFNLRRKMVGRK
;
A
#
# COMPACT_ATOMS: atom_id res chain seq x y z
N MET A 1 2.12 -33.94 -11.41
CA MET A 1 1.30 -33.03 -10.58
C MET A 1 2.27 -32.13 -9.83
N ILE A 2 2.50 -30.91 -10.32
CA ILE A 2 3.42 -29.96 -9.66
C ILE A 2 2.63 -29.37 -8.49
N MET A 3 2.97 -29.76 -7.27
CA MET A 3 2.38 -29.16 -6.07
C MET A 3 2.89 -27.72 -5.96
N HIS A 4 2.03 -26.75 -6.23
CA HIS A 4 2.36 -25.36 -5.93
C HIS A 4 2.45 -25.17 -4.41
N PRO A 5 3.49 -24.50 -3.90
CA PRO A 5 3.64 -24.28 -2.47
C PRO A 5 2.41 -23.51 -1.94
N THR A 6 1.88 -23.92 -0.79
CA THR A 6 0.71 -23.27 -0.17
C THR A 6 1.08 -22.12 0.76
N HIS A 7 2.38 -21.98 1.06
CA HIS A 7 2.93 -20.99 1.97
C HIS A 7 4.21 -20.37 1.39
N LYS A 8 4.40 -19.06 1.62
CA LYS A 8 5.60 -18.30 1.30
C LYS A 8 6.37 -17.99 2.58
N LYS A 9 7.69 -18.23 2.54
CA LYS A 9 8.61 -17.79 3.60
C LYS A 9 9.15 -16.40 3.29
N ILE A 10 9.36 -15.62 4.35
CA ILE A 10 9.97 -14.29 4.23
C ILE A 10 11.48 -14.46 4.01
N LYS A 11 12.04 -13.79 3.00
CA LYS A 11 13.49 -13.80 2.76
C LYS A 11 14.13 -12.76 3.67
N VAL A 12 14.92 -13.19 4.64
CA VAL A 12 15.57 -12.31 5.60
C VAL A 12 17.09 -12.40 5.45
N SER A 13 17.73 -11.27 5.17
CA SER A 13 19.19 -11.17 5.03
C SER A 13 19.74 -10.23 6.10
N ILE A 14 20.91 -10.53 6.65
CA ILE A 14 21.60 -9.66 7.62
C ILE A 14 22.72 -8.91 6.91
N ARG A 15 22.74 -7.58 6.98
CA ARG A 15 23.83 -6.76 6.45
C ARG A 15 24.65 -6.16 7.58
N LEU A 16 25.93 -6.48 7.63
CA LEU A 16 26.87 -5.82 8.54
C LEU A 16 27.38 -4.55 7.87
N ARG A 17 27.23 -3.41 8.56
CA ARG A 17 27.92 -2.19 8.16
C ARG A 17 29.44 -2.40 8.35
N PRO A 18 30.28 -2.06 7.34
CA PRO A 18 31.73 -2.16 7.49
C PRO A 18 32.25 -1.34 8.68
N SER A 19 33.16 -1.94 9.45
CA SER A 19 33.90 -1.25 10.50
C SER A 19 34.98 -0.35 9.90
N MET A 20 35.05 0.91 10.37
CA MET A 20 36.25 1.73 10.18
C MET A 20 37.15 1.58 11.42
N GLY A 21 37.82 0.43 11.56
CA GLY A 21 38.76 0.15 12.65
C GLY A 21 38.82 -1.32 13.11
N ASP A 22 39.78 -1.64 13.99
CA ASP A 22 40.09 -3.00 14.48
C ASP A 22 39.10 -3.58 15.50
N LYS A 23 38.02 -2.86 15.82
CA LYS A 23 37.03 -3.27 16.84
C LYS A 23 35.74 -3.81 16.20
N GLU A 24 35.86 -4.83 15.34
CA GLU A 24 34.69 -5.59 14.89
C GLU A 24 34.22 -6.56 15.96
N VAL A 25 32.98 -6.36 16.40
CA VAL A 25 32.33 -7.21 17.41
C VAL A 25 31.70 -8.44 16.79
N TRP A 26 31.22 -8.32 15.55
CA TRP A 26 30.57 -9.39 14.82
C TRP A 26 31.61 -10.19 14.05
N LYS A 27 31.53 -11.50 14.19
CA LYS A 27 32.31 -12.44 13.40
C LYS A 27 31.36 -13.29 12.58
N THR A 28 31.72 -13.54 11.33
CA THR A 28 30.93 -14.35 10.41
C THR A 28 31.55 -15.73 10.22
N SER A 29 30.71 -16.66 9.77
CA SER A 29 31.04 -18.03 9.39
C SER A 29 30.04 -18.44 8.31
N GLU A 30 30.30 -19.53 7.59
CA GLU A 30 29.38 -20.02 6.54
C GLU A 30 27.94 -20.20 7.05
N ASP A 31 27.76 -20.65 8.29
CA ASP A 31 26.44 -20.93 8.88
C ASP A 31 25.75 -19.74 9.55
N GLY A 32 26.36 -18.55 9.55
CA GLY A 32 25.78 -17.38 10.22
C GLY A 32 26.79 -16.48 10.94
N LEU A 33 26.28 -15.64 11.83
CA LEU A 33 27.07 -14.63 12.55
C LEU A 33 27.09 -14.89 14.06
N TRP A 34 28.10 -14.39 14.74
CA TRP A 34 28.24 -14.54 16.18
C TRP A 34 29.00 -13.36 16.80
N HIS A 35 28.80 -13.16 18.10
CA HIS A 35 29.62 -12.25 18.91
C HIS A 35 30.00 -12.95 20.22
N VAL A 36 30.93 -12.34 20.96
CA VAL A 36 31.29 -12.79 22.31
C VAL A 36 30.60 -11.87 23.33
N HIS A 37 29.86 -12.46 24.26
CA HIS A 37 29.24 -11.75 25.37
C HIS A 37 29.78 -12.34 26.69
N GLY A 38 30.57 -11.55 27.42
CA GLY A 38 31.37 -12.04 28.53
C GLY A 38 32.40 -13.06 28.04
N GLN A 39 32.28 -14.31 28.48
CA GLN A 39 33.14 -15.42 28.04
C GLN A 39 32.43 -16.41 27.11
N LYS A 40 31.20 -16.11 26.67
CA LYS A 40 30.38 -17.03 25.86
C LYS A 40 30.22 -16.53 24.44
N ARG A 41 30.32 -17.45 23.48
CA ARG A 41 29.97 -17.21 22.07
C ARG A 41 28.47 -17.37 21.87
N VAL A 42 27.83 -16.33 21.32
CA VAL A 42 26.40 -16.36 20.95
C VAL A 42 26.29 -16.39 19.42
N LYS A 43 25.78 -17.51 18.86
CA LYS A 43 25.62 -17.72 17.40
C LYS A 43 24.19 -17.43 16.96
N TYR A 44 24.05 -16.85 15.78
CA TYR A 44 22.79 -16.55 15.10
C TYR A 44 22.86 -17.12 13.67
N ASN A 45 21.85 -17.90 13.29
CA ASN A 45 21.79 -18.64 12.03
C ASN A 45 20.35 -18.66 11.48
N GLY A 46 20.13 -19.34 10.36
CA GLY A 46 18.80 -19.50 9.75
C GLY A 46 18.32 -18.27 8.95
N PHE A 47 19.24 -17.36 8.61
CA PHE A 47 18.99 -16.27 7.68
C PHE A 47 19.32 -16.72 6.25
N ARG A 48 18.71 -16.06 5.25
CA ARG A 48 19.00 -16.33 3.83
C ARG A 48 20.47 -16.08 3.50
N SER A 49 21.01 -14.94 3.95
CA SER A 49 22.39 -14.55 3.70
C SER A 49 22.90 -13.60 4.79
N ILE A 50 24.22 -13.65 4.99
CA ILE A 50 24.97 -12.70 5.81
C ILE A 50 25.86 -11.90 4.86
N LEU A 51 25.60 -10.59 4.76
CA LEU A 51 26.19 -9.70 3.79
C LEU A 51 27.26 -8.86 4.49
N THR A 52 28.53 -9.12 4.18
CA THR A 52 29.69 -8.44 4.77
C THR A 52 30.58 -7.87 3.67
N ASN A 53 31.00 -6.62 3.81
CA ASN A 53 31.88 -5.95 2.84
C ASN A 53 31.33 -5.97 1.40
N MET A 54 30.00 -5.91 1.26
CA MET A 54 29.32 -5.87 -0.03
C MET A 54 28.81 -4.46 -0.34
N THR A 55 29.00 -4.05 -1.59
CA THR A 55 28.41 -2.86 -2.21
C THR A 55 26.88 -2.99 -2.29
N ASN A 56 26.18 -1.87 -2.40
CA ASN A 56 24.73 -1.86 -2.62
C ASN A 56 24.33 -2.61 -3.89
N ALA A 57 25.15 -2.55 -4.95
CA ALA A 57 24.91 -3.28 -6.18
C ALA A 57 24.97 -4.80 -5.99
N GLU A 58 25.91 -5.30 -5.19
CA GLU A 58 26.01 -6.72 -4.83
C GLU A 58 24.85 -7.16 -3.94
N VAL A 59 24.51 -6.35 -2.93
CA VAL A 59 23.34 -6.60 -2.07
C VAL A 59 22.04 -6.62 -2.88
N TYR A 60 21.88 -5.71 -3.83
CA TYR A 60 20.73 -5.71 -4.75
C TYR A 60 20.66 -7.02 -5.56
N LYS A 61 21.77 -7.45 -6.16
CA LYS A 61 21.84 -8.69 -6.94
C LYS A 61 21.49 -9.92 -6.09
N GLU A 62 22.02 -10.00 -4.87
CA GLU A 62 21.84 -11.14 -3.96
C GLU A 62 20.42 -11.21 -3.35
N CYS A 63 19.88 -10.07 -2.93
CA CYS A 63 18.67 -10.05 -2.11
C CYS A 63 17.40 -9.63 -2.86
N VAL A 64 17.50 -8.81 -3.89
CA VAL A 64 16.34 -8.06 -4.43
C VAL A 64 16.07 -8.33 -5.90
N ARG A 65 17.11 -8.57 -6.72
CA ARG A 65 16.95 -8.74 -8.18
C ARG A 65 15.93 -9.81 -8.57
N GLU A 66 15.91 -10.95 -7.89
CA GLU A 66 14.90 -12.01 -8.11
C GLU A 66 13.47 -11.51 -7.87
N GLU A 67 13.27 -10.65 -6.86
CA GLU A 67 11.96 -10.07 -6.58
C GLU A 67 11.55 -9.03 -7.62
N ILE A 68 12.50 -8.31 -8.20
CA ILE A 68 12.21 -7.43 -9.34
C ILE A 68 11.74 -8.24 -10.55
N GLN A 69 12.32 -9.42 -10.78
CA GLN A 69 11.83 -10.34 -11.83
C GLN A 69 10.41 -10.82 -11.56
N LYS A 70 10.10 -11.23 -10.32
CA LYS A 70 8.73 -11.59 -9.92
C LYS A 70 7.76 -10.42 -10.05
N PHE A 71 8.18 -9.23 -9.66
CA PHE A 71 7.39 -8.01 -9.82
C PHE A 71 7.06 -7.75 -11.28
N LEU A 72 8.02 -7.90 -12.19
CA LEU A 72 7.80 -7.78 -13.64
C LEU A 72 6.91 -8.91 -14.20
N ASN A 73 6.89 -10.08 -13.55
CA ASN A 73 6.02 -11.21 -13.84
C ASN A 73 4.70 -11.17 -13.04
N GLU A 74 4.18 -9.96 -12.81
CA GLU A 74 2.88 -9.71 -12.19
C GLU A 74 2.69 -10.09 -10.72
N GLU A 75 3.76 -10.31 -9.96
CA GLU A 75 3.66 -10.46 -8.51
C GLU A 75 3.78 -9.10 -7.79
N ASN A 76 3.19 -8.98 -6.60
CA ASN A 76 3.49 -7.84 -5.73
C ASN A 76 4.75 -8.17 -4.91
N CYS A 77 5.58 -7.16 -4.67
CA CYS A 77 6.81 -7.31 -3.89
C CYS A 77 6.94 -6.20 -2.86
N THR A 78 7.53 -6.52 -1.71
CA THR A 78 7.91 -5.54 -0.69
C THR A 78 9.32 -5.85 -0.21
N VAL A 79 10.17 -4.83 -0.21
CA VAL A 79 11.53 -4.87 0.32
C VAL A 79 11.62 -3.82 1.42
N PHE A 80 12.08 -4.18 2.61
CA PHE A 80 12.33 -3.20 3.65
C PHE A 80 13.68 -3.38 4.32
N ALA A 81 14.28 -2.26 4.74
CA ALA A 81 15.44 -2.24 5.61
C ALA A 81 15.03 -2.01 7.08
N TYR A 82 15.58 -2.78 8.01
CA TYR A 82 15.29 -2.69 9.45
C TYR A 82 16.56 -2.73 10.29
N GLY A 83 16.61 -1.94 11.38
CA GLY A 83 17.74 -1.89 12.30
C GLY A 83 17.86 -0.54 13.01
N GLN A 84 18.83 -0.41 13.91
CA GLN A 84 19.02 0.83 14.66
C GLN A 84 19.48 2.01 13.78
N THR A 85 19.34 3.23 14.26
CA THR A 85 19.94 4.42 13.66
C THR A 85 21.45 4.24 13.53
N GLY A 86 21.98 4.62 12.36
CA GLY A 86 23.39 4.48 12.03
C GLY A 86 23.81 3.07 11.58
N SER A 87 22.94 2.05 11.57
CA SER A 87 23.33 0.71 11.11
C SER A 87 23.37 0.53 9.58
N GLY A 88 22.95 1.54 8.81
CA GLY A 88 23.08 1.53 7.34
C GLY A 88 21.79 1.26 6.54
N LYS A 89 20.59 1.40 7.15
CA LYS A 89 19.30 1.27 6.45
C LYS A 89 19.16 2.22 5.26
N THR A 90 19.26 3.52 5.51
CA THR A 90 19.15 4.56 4.48
C THR A 90 20.25 4.44 3.42
N TYR A 91 21.49 4.12 3.82
CA TYR A 91 22.58 3.83 2.90
C TYR A 91 22.25 2.65 1.98
N THR A 92 21.64 1.60 2.52
CA THR A 92 21.22 0.42 1.74
C THR A 92 20.09 0.75 0.77
N MET A 93 19.07 1.49 1.21
CA MET A 93 17.86 1.73 0.43
C MET A 93 18.02 2.88 -0.58
N LEU A 94 18.50 4.05 -0.14
CA LEU A 94 18.63 5.25 -0.96
C LEU A 94 20.04 5.42 -1.54
N GLY A 95 21.05 4.96 -0.80
CA GLY A 95 22.45 5.13 -1.18
C GLY A 95 23.16 6.19 -0.34
N GLY A 96 24.38 6.48 -0.77
CA GLY A 96 25.25 7.53 -0.26
C GLY A 96 26.22 7.89 -1.38
N ASP A 97 27.47 7.47 -1.24
CA ASP A 97 28.48 7.58 -2.30
C ASP A 97 28.20 6.64 -3.47
N GLU A 98 27.45 5.57 -3.23
CA GLU A 98 26.91 4.66 -4.25
C GLU A 98 25.38 4.67 -4.27
N GLU A 99 24.79 4.18 -5.36
CA GLU A 99 23.33 4.08 -5.49
C GLU A 99 22.75 3.02 -4.56
N GLY A 100 21.62 3.33 -3.93
CA GLY A 100 20.88 2.37 -3.12
C GLY A 100 19.99 1.43 -3.93
N ILE A 101 19.44 0.43 -3.25
CA ILE A 101 18.54 -0.58 -3.80
C ILE A 101 17.36 0.05 -4.58
N ILE A 102 16.80 1.17 -4.10
CA ILE A 102 15.66 1.83 -4.76
C ILE A 102 16.01 2.24 -6.19
N LYS A 103 17.16 2.90 -6.34
CA LYS A 103 17.65 3.41 -7.62
C LYS A 103 17.97 2.27 -8.59
N LEU A 104 18.70 1.27 -8.09
CA LEU A 104 19.08 0.08 -8.85
C LEU A 104 17.85 -0.71 -9.32
N ALA A 105 16.86 -0.90 -8.44
CA ALA A 105 15.62 -1.62 -8.76
C ALA A 105 14.81 -0.90 -9.83
N ILE A 106 14.62 0.41 -9.72
CA ILE A 106 13.83 1.17 -10.70
C ILE A 106 14.52 1.17 -12.07
N ARG A 107 15.85 1.24 -12.12
CA ARG A 107 16.59 1.14 -13.39
C ARG A 107 16.34 -0.20 -14.08
N ASP A 108 16.52 -1.32 -13.37
CA ASP A 108 16.24 -2.67 -13.90
C ASP A 108 14.78 -2.85 -14.38
N ILE A 109 13.83 -2.12 -13.77
CA ILE A 109 12.42 -2.13 -14.17
C ILE A 109 12.20 -1.30 -15.45
N LEU A 110 12.78 -0.10 -15.51
CA LEU A 110 12.63 0.81 -16.65
C LEU A 110 13.21 0.26 -17.94
N ASP A 111 14.26 -0.57 -17.86
CA ASP A 111 14.80 -1.32 -19.01
C ASP A 111 13.75 -2.21 -19.70
N ARG A 112 12.64 -2.53 -19.00
CA ARG A 112 11.57 -3.37 -19.53
C ARG A 112 10.25 -2.65 -19.74
N ARG A 113 9.91 -1.69 -18.89
CA ARG A 113 8.64 -0.95 -19.02
C ARG A 113 8.59 0.36 -18.24
N PRO A 114 7.78 1.32 -18.70
CA PRO A 114 7.45 2.51 -17.91
C PRO A 114 6.63 2.12 -16.67
N VAL A 115 6.75 2.94 -15.63
CA VAL A 115 6.10 2.73 -14.32
C VAL A 115 5.61 4.04 -13.72
N GLY A 116 4.68 3.95 -12.78
CA GLY A 116 4.35 5.03 -11.85
C GLY A 116 5.23 4.93 -10.60
N ILE A 117 5.75 6.06 -10.12
CA ILE A 117 6.49 6.15 -8.86
C ILE A 117 5.81 7.13 -7.90
N SER A 118 5.72 6.75 -6.63
CA SER A 118 5.27 7.64 -5.55
C SER A 118 6.19 7.51 -4.35
N TYR A 119 6.25 8.59 -3.54
CA TYR A 119 7.15 8.64 -2.39
C TYR A 119 6.41 9.18 -1.16
N LEU A 120 6.18 8.28 -0.21
CA LEU A 120 5.45 8.53 1.01
C LEU A 120 6.38 8.56 2.24
N GLU A 121 6.14 9.49 3.14
CA GLU A 121 6.71 9.52 4.49
C GLU A 121 5.63 9.23 5.54
N ILE A 122 5.97 8.37 6.50
CA ILE A 122 5.17 8.14 7.70
C ILE A 122 5.92 8.73 8.89
N TYR A 123 5.40 9.83 9.41
CA TYR A 123 6.00 10.54 10.54
C TYR A 123 4.91 10.88 11.57
N ASN A 124 5.15 10.52 12.82
CA ASN A 124 4.20 10.76 13.92
C ASN A 124 2.77 10.26 13.63
N GLU A 125 2.64 9.05 13.06
CA GLU A 125 1.36 8.43 12.62
C GLU A 125 0.55 9.26 11.60
N LYS A 126 1.19 10.25 10.98
CA LYS A 126 0.69 10.99 9.81
C LYS A 126 1.41 10.55 8.54
N LEU A 127 0.74 10.76 7.41
CA LEU A 127 1.20 10.37 6.10
C LEU A 127 1.46 11.62 5.28
N PHE A 128 2.63 11.72 4.66
CA PHE A 128 3.02 12.86 3.83
C PHE A 128 3.49 12.38 2.47
N ASP A 129 2.94 12.98 1.42
CA ASP A 129 3.47 12.84 0.07
C ASP A 129 4.72 13.72 -0.06
N LEU A 130 5.88 13.09 -0.26
CA LEU A 130 7.15 13.80 -0.35
C LEU A 130 7.35 14.51 -1.69
N SER A 131 6.54 14.26 -2.72
CA SER A 131 6.66 14.97 -4.01
C SER A 131 6.26 16.45 -3.91
N ASN A 132 5.34 16.76 -3.00
CA ASN A 132 4.74 18.08 -2.80
C ASN A 132 4.66 18.50 -1.31
N ASN A 133 5.15 17.67 -0.39
CA ASN A 133 5.13 17.87 1.06
C ASN A 133 3.72 18.08 1.65
N SER A 134 2.71 17.37 1.13
CA SER A 134 1.32 17.46 1.59
C SER A 134 0.91 16.29 2.47
N GLU A 135 0.09 16.55 3.50
CA GLU A 135 -0.48 15.48 4.33
C GLU A 135 -1.58 14.74 3.54
N VAL A 136 -1.47 13.40 3.49
CA VAL A 136 -2.42 12.52 2.81
C VAL A 136 -3.18 11.64 3.80
N GLN A 137 -4.32 11.09 3.38
CA GLN A 137 -5.18 10.27 4.22
C GLN A 137 -5.24 8.84 3.73
N MET A 138 -5.48 7.90 4.65
CA MET A 138 -5.58 6.48 4.33
C MET A 138 -6.93 5.91 4.78
N PHE A 139 -7.64 5.38 3.80
CA PHE A 139 -8.97 4.78 3.94
C PHE A 139 -8.88 3.26 3.82
N ASN A 140 -9.91 2.58 4.31
CA ASN A 140 -10.09 1.15 4.09
C ASN A 140 -11.29 0.98 3.16
N VAL A 141 -11.05 0.41 1.98
CA VAL A 141 -12.06 0.15 0.95
C VAL A 141 -11.99 -1.33 0.64
N GLU A 142 -13.08 -2.07 0.83
CA GLU A 142 -13.17 -3.51 0.54
C GLU A 142 -12.00 -4.34 1.14
N ASN A 143 -11.67 -4.10 2.41
CA ASN A 143 -10.54 -4.73 3.12
C ASN A 143 -9.14 -4.41 2.55
N ARG A 144 -9.01 -3.40 1.68
CA ARG A 144 -7.73 -2.88 1.19
C ARG A 144 -7.48 -1.49 1.76
N ASN A 145 -6.23 -1.20 2.10
CA ASN A 145 -5.84 0.15 2.51
C ASN A 145 -5.48 0.97 1.27
N VAL A 146 -6.16 2.09 1.07
CA VAL A 146 -5.93 3.01 -0.05
C VAL A 146 -5.50 4.36 0.51
N ILE A 147 -4.44 4.95 -0.05
CA ILE A 147 -3.97 6.28 0.31
C ILE A 147 -4.53 7.26 -0.71
N SER A 148 -5.36 8.20 -0.27
CA SER A 148 -5.96 9.21 -1.13
C SER A 148 -4.96 10.31 -1.45
N ASN A 149 -4.99 10.83 -2.68
CA ASN A 149 -4.19 11.98 -3.11
C ASN A 149 -2.67 11.79 -3.02
N LEU A 150 -2.20 10.53 -2.98
CA LEU A 150 -0.78 10.25 -3.15
C LEU A 150 -0.43 10.46 -4.62
N TRP A 151 0.46 11.40 -4.89
CA TRP A 151 0.92 11.70 -6.24
C TRP A 151 1.67 10.50 -6.84
N VAL A 152 1.36 10.19 -8.10
CA VAL A 152 2.06 9.16 -8.88
C VAL A 152 2.67 9.83 -10.11
N GLU A 153 3.98 9.80 -10.20
CA GLU A 153 4.73 10.31 -11.34
C GLU A 153 4.97 9.17 -12.33
N HIS A 154 4.48 9.32 -13.56
CA HIS A 154 4.73 8.34 -14.61
C HIS A 154 6.09 8.61 -15.24
N VAL A 155 6.96 7.61 -15.21
CA VAL A 155 8.34 7.69 -15.67
C VAL A 155 8.65 6.59 -16.68
N ASP A 156 9.35 6.96 -17.75
CA ASP A 156 9.88 6.06 -18.78
C ASP A 156 11.41 6.18 -18.94
N LYS A 157 12.02 7.20 -18.33
CA LYS A 157 13.46 7.48 -18.36
C LYS A 157 14.06 7.58 -16.98
N TRP A 158 15.35 7.26 -16.89
CA TRP A 158 16.10 7.26 -15.64
C TRP A 158 16.26 8.67 -15.05
N GLU A 159 16.40 9.69 -15.90
CA GLU A 159 16.60 11.08 -15.49
C GLU A 159 15.41 11.62 -14.68
N ASP A 160 14.19 11.22 -15.06
CA ASP A 160 12.95 11.60 -14.37
C ASP A 160 12.88 10.93 -12.98
N VAL A 161 13.32 9.68 -12.87
CA VAL A 161 13.41 8.97 -11.58
C VAL A 161 14.40 9.64 -10.64
N ALA A 162 15.60 9.95 -11.15
CA ALA A 162 16.66 10.55 -10.35
C ALA A 162 16.22 11.91 -9.80
N SER A 163 15.63 12.75 -10.66
CA SER A 163 15.13 14.07 -10.29
C SER A 163 13.94 14.01 -9.32
N PHE A 164 13.01 13.05 -9.51
CA PHE A 164 11.91 12.80 -8.59
C PHE A 164 12.40 12.44 -7.18
N ILE A 165 13.28 11.45 -7.06
CA ILE A 165 13.80 11.00 -5.76
C ILE A 165 14.55 12.15 -5.08
N GLU A 166 15.38 12.91 -5.81
CA GLU A 166 16.13 14.03 -5.25
C GLU A 166 15.19 15.13 -4.74
N ARG A 167 14.14 15.47 -5.49
CA ARG A 167 13.10 16.43 -5.07
C ARG A 167 12.41 15.97 -3.79
N CYS A 168 12.01 14.70 -3.71
CA CYS A 168 11.37 14.15 -2.53
C CYS A 168 12.29 14.17 -1.29
N GLU A 169 13.57 13.82 -1.45
CA GLU A 169 14.55 13.88 -0.37
C GLU A 169 14.84 15.32 0.10
N LYS A 170 14.84 16.30 -0.83
CA LYS A 170 14.89 17.72 -0.46
C LYS A 170 13.69 18.09 0.41
N ASN A 171 12.48 17.75 0.00
CA ASN A 171 11.27 18.02 0.78
C ASN A 171 11.29 17.35 2.16
N ARG A 172 11.81 16.12 2.24
CA ARG A 172 12.01 15.41 3.51
C ARG A 172 12.92 16.19 4.46
N LYS A 173 14.03 16.74 3.94
CA LYS A 173 15.01 17.55 4.70
C LYS A 173 14.48 18.93 5.10
N PHE A 174 13.74 19.64 4.24
CA PHE A 174 13.18 20.94 4.61
C PHE A 174 12.21 20.90 5.80
N GLY A 175 11.64 19.72 6.10
CA GLY A 175 10.83 19.49 7.30
C GLY A 175 11.61 19.32 8.61
N THR A 176 12.95 19.39 8.60
CA THR A 176 13.79 19.27 9.82
C THR A 176 14.14 20.65 10.37
N THR A 177 13.73 20.95 11.60
CA THR A 177 14.42 21.95 12.42
C THR A 177 15.76 21.37 12.89
N GLU A 178 16.79 22.21 13.11
CA GLU A 178 18.18 21.81 13.45
C GLU A 178 18.31 20.78 14.59
N PHE A 179 17.28 20.63 15.43
CA PHE A 179 17.24 19.71 16.56
C PHE A 179 16.76 18.28 16.23
N ASN A 180 16.15 18.04 15.06
CA ASN A 180 15.51 16.77 14.72
C ASN A 180 16.04 16.20 13.40
N THR A 181 16.96 15.24 13.46
CA THR A 181 17.30 14.38 12.32
C THR A 181 16.13 13.45 11.98
N LYS A 182 15.15 13.99 11.22
CA LYS A 182 13.87 13.35 10.86
C LYS A 182 14.04 11.98 10.19
N SER A 183 15.15 11.74 9.50
CA SER A 183 15.44 10.44 8.86
C SER A 183 15.54 9.26 9.83
N SER A 184 15.96 9.48 11.09
CA SER A 184 15.98 8.43 12.12
C SER A 184 14.59 8.12 12.69
N ARG A 185 13.60 8.98 12.42
CA ARG A 185 12.31 9.03 13.11
C ARG A 185 11.09 8.92 12.19
N SER A 186 11.30 8.92 10.89
CA SER A 186 10.24 8.70 9.90
C SER A 186 10.53 7.47 9.06
N HIS A 187 9.47 6.77 8.68
CA HIS A 187 9.55 5.69 7.70
C HIS A 187 9.32 6.27 6.32
N THR A 188 10.08 5.79 5.34
CA THR A 188 9.92 6.19 3.95
C THR A 188 9.50 5.00 3.11
N VAL A 189 8.54 5.20 2.21
CA VAL A 189 8.00 4.18 1.30
C VAL A 189 8.07 4.74 -0.11
N VAL A 190 8.96 4.18 -0.93
CA VAL A 190 8.94 4.38 -2.38
C VAL A 190 8.09 3.27 -2.99
N GLN A 191 7.01 3.66 -3.66
CA GLN A 191 6.10 2.72 -4.28
C GLN A 191 6.23 2.83 -5.79
N VAL A 192 6.49 1.70 -6.44
CA VAL A 192 6.57 1.58 -7.89
C VAL A 192 5.37 0.75 -8.35
N THR A 193 4.62 1.25 -9.33
CA THR A 193 3.41 0.59 -9.83
C THR A 193 3.38 0.50 -11.35
N TYR A 194 2.72 -0.54 -11.85
CA TYR A 194 2.31 -0.59 -13.25
C TYR A 194 0.98 -1.33 -13.38
N ASN A 195 0.26 -1.07 -14.46
CA ASN A 195 -0.96 -1.78 -14.81
C ASN A 195 -0.65 -2.98 -15.70
N SER A 196 -1.18 -4.15 -15.33
CA SER A 196 -1.24 -5.33 -16.19
C SER A 196 -2.54 -6.07 -15.98
N ASN A 197 -3.22 -6.44 -17.08
CA ASN A 197 -4.50 -7.16 -17.04
C ASN A 197 -5.55 -6.52 -16.12
N ASN A 198 -5.73 -5.19 -16.22
CA ASN A 198 -6.62 -4.40 -15.36
C ASN A 198 -6.32 -4.49 -13.85
N ARG A 199 -5.09 -4.87 -13.49
CA ARG A 199 -4.61 -4.94 -12.10
C ARG A 199 -3.38 -4.06 -11.93
N VAL A 200 -3.37 -3.31 -10.84
CA VAL A 200 -2.20 -2.57 -10.38
C VAL A 200 -1.26 -3.57 -9.70
N ARG A 201 -0.03 -3.68 -10.20
CA ARG A 201 1.07 -4.37 -9.53
C ARG A 201 1.88 -3.37 -8.76
N THR A 202 2.27 -3.73 -7.54
CA THR A 202 2.93 -2.82 -6.61
C THR A 202 4.23 -3.42 -6.07
N LEU A 203 5.31 -2.66 -6.18
CA LEU A 203 6.57 -2.86 -5.48
C LEU A 203 6.71 -1.77 -4.40
N ASN A 204 6.81 -2.16 -3.14
CA ASN A 204 7.10 -1.26 -2.04
C ASN A 204 8.56 -1.40 -1.60
N MET A 205 9.30 -0.30 -1.57
CA MET A 205 10.67 -0.25 -1.06
C MET A 205 10.73 0.70 0.13
N ILE A 206 11.03 0.15 1.30
CA ILE A 206 10.78 0.81 2.58
C ILE A 206 12.09 0.98 3.37
N ASP A 207 12.39 2.22 3.76
CA ASP A 207 13.43 2.53 4.75
C ASP A 207 12.74 2.85 6.08
N LEU A 208 12.82 1.92 7.03
CA LEU A 208 12.17 2.06 8.32
C LEU A 208 12.97 3.01 9.23
N ALA A 209 12.30 3.64 10.18
CA ALA A 209 12.93 4.40 11.25
C ALA A 209 13.86 3.52 12.12
N GLY A 210 14.70 4.16 12.94
CA GLY A 210 15.56 3.46 13.90
C GLY A 210 14.76 2.56 14.85
N SER A 211 15.23 1.31 15.03
CA SER A 211 14.60 0.33 15.93
C SER A 211 15.00 0.48 17.40
N GLU A 212 15.97 1.34 17.70
CA GLU A 212 16.47 1.55 19.05
C GLU A 212 15.42 2.13 19.99
N ARG A 213 15.55 1.80 21.28
CA ARG A 213 14.62 2.32 22.28
C ARG A 213 14.86 3.82 22.47
N ALA A 214 13.77 4.60 22.47
CA ALA A 214 13.87 6.04 22.72
C ALA A 214 14.50 6.29 24.10
N SER A 215 15.60 7.06 24.14
CA SER A 215 16.31 7.40 25.38
C SER A 215 15.41 8.11 26.40
N ARG A 216 15.72 7.95 27.69
CA ARG A 216 14.95 8.37 28.88
C ARG A 216 14.64 9.88 29.06
N SER A 217 15.04 10.78 28.17
CA SER A 217 14.80 12.23 28.32
C SER A 217 13.34 12.62 28.07
N MET A 218 12.83 13.61 28.83
CA MET A 218 11.39 13.90 28.96
C MET A 218 10.72 14.35 27.64
N ASP A 219 11.38 15.16 26.81
CA ASP A 219 10.84 15.57 25.50
C ASP A 219 10.88 14.44 24.46
N ARG A 220 11.82 13.49 24.59
CA ARG A 220 11.87 12.27 23.77
C ARG A 220 10.79 11.24 24.11
N ARG A 221 10.04 11.40 25.22
CA ARG A 221 8.98 10.44 25.58
C ARG A 221 7.72 10.59 24.74
N LYS A 222 7.30 11.81 24.41
CA LYS A 222 6.08 12.02 23.58
C LYS A 222 6.36 11.68 22.12
N GLU A 223 7.45 12.16 21.54
CA GLU A 223 7.82 11.91 20.14
C GLU A 223 8.32 10.47 19.91
N GLY A 224 9.16 9.96 20.82
CA GLY A 224 9.65 8.57 20.78
C GLY A 224 8.57 7.52 21.02
N SER A 225 7.42 7.88 21.62
CA SER A 225 6.29 6.95 21.79
C SER A 225 5.67 6.53 20.45
N PHE A 226 5.65 7.42 19.45
CA PHE A 226 5.00 7.16 18.15
C PHE A 226 5.90 6.39 17.17
N ILE A 227 7.22 6.66 17.15
CA ILE A 227 8.17 5.86 16.35
C ILE A 227 8.16 4.42 16.84
N ASN A 228 8.29 4.25 18.16
CA ASN A 228 8.19 2.94 18.77
C ASN A 228 6.80 2.33 18.59
N ARG A 229 5.72 3.11 18.51
CA ARG A 229 4.37 2.57 18.26
C ARG A 229 4.30 1.82 16.92
N SER A 230 4.77 2.42 15.83
CA SER A 230 4.74 1.79 14.50
C SER A 230 5.60 0.52 14.43
N LEU A 231 6.83 0.56 14.93
CA LEU A 231 7.70 -0.62 14.97
C LEU A 231 7.27 -1.68 15.99
N LEU A 232 6.70 -1.27 17.13
CA LEU A 232 6.11 -2.19 18.11
C LEU A 232 4.87 -2.88 17.54
N ALA A 233 4.03 -2.16 16.82
CA ALA A 233 2.89 -2.74 16.12
C ALA A 233 3.37 -3.77 15.08
N LEU A 234 4.40 -3.45 14.31
CA LEU A 234 5.03 -4.39 13.38
C LEU A 234 5.56 -5.64 14.09
N CYS A 235 6.35 -5.47 15.16
CA CYS A 235 6.84 -6.58 15.98
C CYS A 235 5.70 -7.42 16.57
N THR A 236 4.60 -6.78 16.99
CA THR A 236 3.42 -7.46 17.54
C THR A 236 2.72 -8.29 16.48
N ILE A 237 2.58 -7.78 15.25
CA ILE A 237 2.06 -8.54 14.12
C ILE A 237 2.98 -9.73 13.85
N VAL A 238 4.29 -9.51 13.69
CA VAL A 238 5.26 -10.58 13.44
C VAL A 238 5.22 -11.67 14.53
N ASN A 239 4.97 -11.31 15.79
CA ASN A 239 4.84 -12.29 16.88
C ASN A 239 3.51 -13.06 16.86
N ASN A 240 2.47 -12.54 16.21
CA ASN A 240 1.11 -13.08 16.26
C ASN A 240 0.61 -13.65 14.93
N VAL A 241 1.29 -13.36 13.81
CA VAL A 241 1.03 -13.98 12.50
C VAL A 241 1.20 -15.49 12.64
N GLY A 242 0.20 -16.25 12.19
CA GLY A 242 0.15 -17.71 12.32
C GLY A 242 -0.53 -18.23 13.60
N ASN A 243 -0.67 -17.41 14.65
CA ASN A 243 -1.25 -17.83 15.93
C ASN A 243 -2.78 -17.70 16.01
N GLY A 244 -3.47 -17.38 14.91
CA GLY A 244 -4.92 -17.14 14.87
C GLY A 244 -5.41 -15.95 15.71
N LYS A 245 -4.49 -15.14 16.25
CA LYS A 245 -4.79 -13.97 17.07
C LYS A 245 -5.04 -12.74 16.20
N TYR A 246 -5.81 -11.78 16.73
CA TYR A 246 -5.99 -10.47 16.09
C TYR A 246 -4.64 -9.79 15.88
N LEU A 247 -4.29 -9.56 14.61
CA LEU A 247 -2.98 -9.02 14.22
C LEU A 247 -2.86 -7.52 14.49
N GLY A 248 -3.97 -6.78 14.55
CA GLY A 248 -3.93 -5.35 14.89
C GLY A 248 -3.25 -4.47 13.85
N PHE A 249 -3.35 -4.79 12.56
CA PHE A 249 -2.81 -3.95 11.46
C PHE A 249 -3.23 -2.47 11.56
N ARG A 250 -4.38 -2.18 12.17
CA ARG A 250 -4.89 -0.82 12.39
C ARG A 250 -4.14 0.00 13.44
N ASN A 251 -3.26 -0.63 14.23
CA ASN A 251 -2.58 0.01 15.38
C ASN A 251 -1.55 1.07 14.96
N SER A 252 -1.05 1.00 13.73
CA SER A 252 -0.19 2.02 13.12
C SER A 252 -0.47 2.19 11.62
N LYS A 253 -0.15 3.36 11.05
CA LYS A 253 -0.23 3.57 9.60
C LYS A 253 0.76 2.69 8.83
N LEU A 254 1.97 2.49 9.36
CA LEU A 254 2.98 1.61 8.76
C LEU A 254 2.44 0.19 8.58
N THR A 255 1.84 -0.37 9.62
CA THR A 255 1.29 -1.73 9.56
C THR A 255 0.09 -1.84 8.62
N ARG A 256 -0.65 -0.75 8.38
CA ARG A 256 -1.69 -0.70 7.35
C ARG A 256 -1.11 -0.67 5.93
N VAL A 257 -0.01 0.08 5.71
CA VAL A 257 0.73 0.02 4.43
C VAL A 257 1.26 -1.40 4.18
N LEU A 258 1.85 -2.02 5.21
CA LEU A 258 2.41 -3.37 5.14
C LEU A 258 1.37 -4.49 5.20
N GLN A 259 0.07 -4.19 5.32
CA GLN A 259 -0.95 -5.23 5.52
C GLN A 259 -0.95 -6.26 4.39
N SER A 260 -0.91 -5.79 3.13
CA SER A 260 -0.82 -6.68 1.94
C SER A 260 0.52 -7.42 1.83
N SER A 261 1.53 -6.97 2.57
CA SER A 261 2.86 -7.60 2.61
C SER A 261 2.95 -8.73 3.64
N LEU A 262 2.10 -8.67 4.68
CA LEU A 262 2.11 -9.59 5.81
C LEU A 262 0.86 -10.49 5.84
N ASP A 263 -0.08 -10.31 4.92
CA ASP A 263 -1.26 -11.18 4.72
C ASP A 263 -1.02 -12.31 3.69
N GLY A 264 0.17 -12.37 3.07
CA GLY A 264 0.59 -13.45 2.16
C GLY A 264 0.34 -13.21 0.67
N ARG A 265 -0.13 -12.01 0.29
CA ARG A 265 -0.40 -11.63 -1.12
C ARG A 265 0.82 -11.11 -1.89
N THR A 266 1.92 -10.87 -1.19
CA THR A 266 3.09 -10.14 -1.69
C THR A 266 4.36 -10.88 -1.28
N ASN A 267 5.37 -10.92 -2.15
CA ASN A 267 6.68 -11.44 -1.77
C ASN A 267 7.40 -10.44 -0.87
N LEU A 268 7.92 -10.91 0.27
CA LEU A 268 8.51 -10.05 1.28
C LEU A 268 10.01 -10.35 1.47
N VAL A 269 10.82 -9.31 1.33
CA VAL A 269 12.26 -9.32 1.63
C VAL A 269 12.55 -8.34 2.76
N ALA A 270 13.26 -8.81 3.77
CA ALA A 270 13.77 -8.00 4.86
C ALA A 270 15.30 -7.97 4.83
N ILE A 271 15.88 -6.77 4.82
CA ILE A 271 17.32 -6.55 4.96
C ILE A 271 17.56 -5.94 6.35
N CYS A 272 18.05 -6.74 7.28
CA CYS A 272 18.29 -6.30 8.64
C CYS A 272 19.74 -5.80 8.78
N THR A 273 19.92 -4.51 9.04
CA THR A 273 21.25 -3.87 9.08
C THR A 273 21.76 -3.74 10.51
N LEU A 274 23.00 -4.17 10.76
CA LEU A 274 23.63 -4.15 12.09
C LEU A 274 24.80 -3.17 12.14
N SER A 275 25.00 -2.60 13.34
CA SER A 275 26.18 -1.79 13.65
C SER A 275 27.36 -2.71 14.02
N PRO A 276 28.60 -2.41 13.58
CA PRO A 276 29.77 -3.20 13.94
C PRO A 276 30.28 -2.92 15.36
N TYR A 277 29.80 -1.85 16.00
CA TYR A 277 30.35 -1.31 17.25
C TYR A 277 29.77 -1.97 18.51
N GLU A 278 30.60 -2.08 19.55
CA GLU A 278 30.28 -2.72 20.83
C GLU A 278 29.13 -2.04 21.57
N ASP A 279 29.11 -0.70 21.60
CA ASP A 279 28.04 0.08 22.24
C ASP A 279 26.66 -0.14 21.60
N CYS A 280 26.62 -0.74 20.42
CA CYS A 280 25.42 -1.00 19.64
C CYS A 280 24.96 -2.47 19.71
N ILE A 281 25.62 -3.30 20.53
CA ILE A 281 25.39 -4.75 20.53
C ILE A 281 23.98 -5.11 20.98
N GLU A 282 23.43 -4.44 21.99
CA GLU A 282 22.09 -4.72 22.52
C GLU A 282 20.99 -4.49 21.46
N GLU A 283 21.12 -3.39 20.71
CA GLU A 283 20.18 -3.02 19.65
C GLU A 283 20.35 -3.90 18.41
N SER A 284 21.58 -4.29 18.10
CA SER A 284 21.88 -5.26 17.04
C SER A 284 21.36 -6.66 17.38
N VAL A 285 21.45 -7.11 18.63
CA VAL A 285 20.83 -8.35 19.12
C VAL A 285 19.31 -8.27 19.05
N SER A 286 18.71 -7.12 19.35
CA SER A 286 17.26 -6.91 19.19
C SER A 286 16.83 -7.03 17.72
N THR A 287 17.63 -6.49 16.80
CA THR A 287 17.43 -6.63 15.36
C THR A 287 17.53 -8.09 14.91
N LEU A 288 18.50 -8.85 15.40
CA LEU A 288 18.65 -10.27 15.11
C LEU A 288 17.48 -11.11 15.63
N LYS A 289 16.96 -10.80 16.81
CA LYS A 289 15.75 -11.45 17.36
C LYS A 289 14.53 -11.18 16.48
N PHE A 290 14.38 -9.95 15.97
CA PHE A 290 13.32 -9.61 15.02
C PHE A 290 13.47 -10.39 13.71
N ALA A 291 14.68 -10.42 13.14
CA ALA A 291 15.00 -11.16 11.92
C ALA A 291 14.70 -12.66 12.05
N ALA A 292 15.11 -13.29 13.16
CA ALA A 292 14.85 -14.71 13.42
C ALA A 292 13.35 -15.02 13.49
N ARG A 293 12.54 -14.13 14.05
CA ARG A 293 11.08 -14.28 14.09
C ARG A 293 10.46 -14.15 12.70
N LEU A 294 10.93 -13.22 11.88
CA LEU A 294 10.50 -13.13 10.48
C LEU A 294 10.79 -14.41 9.70
N CYS A 295 11.97 -15.02 9.89
CA CYS A 295 12.32 -16.30 9.25
C CYS A 295 11.36 -17.43 9.63
N SER A 296 10.79 -17.40 10.84
CA SER A 296 9.86 -18.43 11.31
C SER A 296 8.43 -18.27 10.79
N LEU A 297 8.13 -17.16 10.09
CA LEU A 297 6.80 -16.92 9.56
C LEU A 297 6.56 -17.68 8.25
N GLU A 298 5.43 -18.39 8.22
CA GLU A 298 4.89 -18.99 7.01
C GLU A 298 3.60 -18.24 6.64
N LEU A 299 3.67 -17.46 5.58
CA LEU A 299 2.52 -16.70 5.09
C LEU A 299 1.74 -17.58 4.12
N LYS A 300 0.45 -17.77 4.37
CA LYS A 300 -0.42 -18.51 3.44
C LYS A 300 -0.48 -17.76 2.11
N ILE A 301 -0.26 -18.46 1.00
CA ILE A 301 -0.40 -17.84 -0.32
C ILE A 301 -1.88 -17.59 -0.58
N GLU A 302 -2.28 -16.33 -0.63
CA GLU A 302 -3.55 -15.92 -1.19
C GLU A 302 -3.34 -15.56 -2.67
N GLU A 303 -3.66 -16.49 -3.56
CA GLU A 303 -3.73 -16.19 -4.99
C GLU A 303 -4.84 -15.18 -5.24
N THR A 304 -4.52 -14.09 -5.92
CA THR A 304 -5.54 -13.21 -6.47
C THR A 304 -6.16 -13.93 -7.66
N LEU A 305 -7.19 -14.75 -7.42
CA LEU A 305 -7.92 -15.53 -8.44
C LEU A 305 -8.05 -14.70 -9.72
N ILE A 306 -7.39 -15.13 -10.79
CA ILE A 306 -7.60 -14.62 -12.14
C ILE A 306 -8.89 -15.30 -12.60
N PRO A 307 -9.99 -14.57 -12.88
CA PRO A 307 -11.05 -15.17 -13.67
C PRO A 307 -10.42 -15.50 -15.02
N ASN A 308 -10.24 -16.78 -15.33
CA ASN A 308 -9.77 -17.20 -16.63
C ASN A 308 -10.79 -16.72 -17.68
N ASP A 309 -10.36 -15.83 -18.58
CA ASP A 309 -11.12 -15.42 -19.77
C ASP A 309 -11.37 -16.60 -20.75
N GLU A 310 -10.91 -17.81 -20.42
CA GLU A 310 -11.18 -19.03 -21.20
C GLU A 310 -12.63 -19.52 -21.07
N ASN A 311 -13.38 -19.13 -20.03
CA ASN A 311 -14.81 -19.42 -19.93
C ASN A 311 -15.69 -18.45 -20.75
N MET A 312 -15.09 -17.58 -21.58
CA MET A 312 -15.78 -16.61 -22.42
C MET A 312 -15.57 -16.85 -23.92
N ARG A 313 -15.15 -18.05 -24.32
CA ARG A 313 -15.17 -18.48 -25.72
C ARG A 313 -16.42 -19.33 -25.98
N CYS A 314 -17.36 -18.75 -26.73
CA CYS A 314 -18.38 -19.52 -27.44
C CYS A 314 -17.66 -20.42 -28.45
N ASP A 315 -17.65 -21.74 -28.19
CA ASP A 315 -17.14 -22.75 -29.12
C ASP A 315 -17.80 -22.57 -30.49
N ARG A 316 -17.01 -22.12 -31.46
CA ARG A 316 -17.30 -22.30 -32.88
C ARG A 316 -16.65 -23.60 -33.29
N ASP A 317 -17.46 -24.63 -33.45
CA ASP A 317 -17.66 -25.28 -34.75
C ASP A 317 -18.27 -26.67 -34.57
N MET A 318 -19.39 -26.91 -35.27
CA MET A 318 -19.59 -28.03 -36.20
C MET A 318 -21.09 -28.19 -36.52
N GLY A 319 -21.42 -27.98 -37.80
CA GLY A 319 -22.40 -28.81 -38.52
C GLY A 319 -23.89 -28.58 -38.26
N GLY A 320 -24.57 -28.01 -39.27
CA GLY A 320 -25.83 -28.54 -39.80
C GLY A 320 -27.08 -28.52 -38.93
N ASN A 321 -28.05 -27.72 -39.37
CA ASN A 321 -29.48 -27.74 -39.02
C ASN A 321 -29.87 -27.35 -37.59
N GLY A 322 -30.58 -26.22 -37.53
CA GLY A 322 -31.04 -25.57 -36.31
C GLY A 322 -31.71 -26.48 -35.30
N LEU A 323 -31.20 -26.41 -34.07
CA LEU A 323 -31.99 -26.54 -32.85
C LEU A 323 -31.54 -25.49 -31.83
N ARG A 324 -32.54 -24.88 -31.19
CA ARG A 324 -32.42 -23.77 -30.23
C ARG A 324 -31.61 -24.19 -29.00
N CYS A 325 -30.68 -23.35 -28.56
CA CYS A 325 -30.17 -23.41 -27.20
C CYS A 325 -31.34 -23.17 -26.23
N GLY A 326 -31.70 -24.20 -25.46
CA GLY A 326 -32.85 -24.24 -24.57
C GLY A 326 -32.72 -23.46 -23.26
N LEU A 327 -31.65 -22.68 -23.06
CA LEU A 327 -31.47 -21.83 -21.88
C LEU A 327 -31.08 -20.42 -22.33
N LYS A 328 -31.96 -19.46 -22.03
CA LYS A 328 -31.85 -18.03 -22.38
C LYS A 328 -30.62 -17.38 -21.73
N HIS A 329 -29.45 -17.47 -22.36
CA HIS A 329 -28.31 -16.63 -21.99
C HIS A 329 -28.58 -15.16 -22.36
N LYS A 330 -28.48 -14.27 -21.35
CA LYS A 330 -28.46 -12.81 -21.47
C LYS A 330 -27.19 -12.24 -22.15
N CYS A 331 -26.42 -13.07 -22.87
CA CYS A 331 -25.09 -12.72 -23.35
C CYS A 331 -25.06 -11.89 -24.65
N CYS A 332 -26.12 -11.90 -25.49
CA CYS A 332 -25.99 -11.35 -26.86
C CYS A 332 -26.98 -10.24 -27.29
N ARG A 333 -27.60 -9.48 -26.36
CA ARG A 333 -28.44 -8.31 -26.76
C ARG A 333 -28.38 -7.09 -25.84
N ARG A 334 -27.25 -6.81 -25.19
CA ARG A 334 -27.07 -5.55 -24.44
C ARG A 334 -25.71 -4.93 -24.70
N PHE A 335 -25.39 -4.69 -25.96
CA PHE A 335 -24.45 -3.65 -26.34
C PHE A 335 -25.21 -2.63 -27.18
N HIS A 336 -25.25 -1.41 -26.65
CA HIS A 336 -25.91 -0.21 -27.15
C HIS A 336 -27.44 -0.09 -26.96
N SER A 337 -27.82 1.03 -26.31
CA SER A 337 -29.12 1.74 -26.33
C SER A 337 -30.14 1.62 -25.17
N GLU A 338 -29.86 1.00 -24.01
CA GLU A 338 -30.83 0.98 -22.88
C GLU A 338 -30.39 1.67 -21.58
N ALA A 339 -29.13 2.06 -21.42
CA ALA A 339 -28.63 2.66 -20.16
C ALA A 339 -29.24 4.04 -19.83
N GLY A 340 -29.79 4.76 -20.82
CA GLY A 340 -30.36 6.10 -20.62
C GLY A 340 -31.84 6.15 -20.21
N LYS A 341 -32.56 5.02 -20.24
CA LYS A 341 -33.99 4.94 -19.87
C LYS A 341 -34.21 4.36 -18.47
N GLU A 342 -33.38 3.40 -18.04
CA GLU A 342 -33.43 2.85 -16.66
C GLU A 342 -32.94 3.88 -15.62
N ALA A 343 -31.93 4.70 -15.93
CA ALA A 343 -31.44 5.72 -15.00
C ALA A 343 -32.48 6.80 -14.65
N ARG A 344 -33.35 7.20 -15.61
CA ARG A 344 -34.43 8.16 -15.37
C ARG A 344 -35.57 7.57 -14.52
N SER A 345 -35.94 6.31 -14.78
CA SER A 345 -36.94 5.59 -13.98
C SER A 345 -36.49 5.37 -12.53
N ILE A 346 -35.18 5.19 -12.30
CA ILE A 346 -34.61 5.02 -10.96
C ILE A 346 -34.55 6.36 -10.21
N LEU A 347 -34.19 7.46 -10.89
CA LEU A 347 -34.20 8.81 -10.31
C LEU A 347 -35.63 9.27 -9.93
N GLU A 348 -36.63 9.02 -10.79
CA GLU A 348 -38.05 9.30 -10.48
C GLU A 348 -38.57 8.44 -9.30
N ARG A 349 -38.09 7.20 -9.16
CA ARG A 349 -38.43 6.34 -8.01
C ARG A 349 -37.76 6.78 -6.72
N MET A 350 -36.53 7.33 -6.78
CA MET A 350 -35.82 7.88 -5.62
C MET A 350 -36.47 9.17 -5.10
N GLU A 351 -36.98 10.04 -5.97
CA GLU A 351 -37.73 11.25 -5.53
C GLU A 351 -39.10 10.92 -4.92
N SER A 352 -39.69 9.77 -5.25
CA SER A 352 -41.02 9.35 -4.76
C SER A 352 -41.04 8.65 -3.39
N MET A 353 -39.87 8.35 -2.82
CA MET A 353 -39.69 7.70 -1.51
C MET A 353 -39.37 8.72 -0.41
N THR A 354 -40.37 9.46 0.05
CA THR A 354 -40.28 10.17 1.33
C THR A 354 -40.50 9.20 2.50
N LEU A 355 -39.77 9.45 3.60
CA LEU A 355 -39.76 8.64 4.84
C LEU A 355 -41.17 8.34 5.40
N GLU A 356 -42.17 9.16 5.08
CA GLU A 356 -43.57 9.00 5.52
C GLU A 356 -44.26 7.74 4.94
N LYS A 357 -43.95 7.33 3.70
CA LYS A 357 -44.58 6.14 3.09
C LYS A 357 -44.10 4.83 3.72
N CYS A 358 -42.89 4.80 4.29
CA CYS A 358 -42.37 3.63 4.99
C CYS A 358 -42.87 3.51 6.44
N LEU A 359 -43.40 4.60 7.02
CA LEU A 359 -43.89 4.64 8.40
C LEU A 359 -45.43 4.59 8.51
N GLY A 360 -46.15 4.63 7.38
CA GLY A 360 -47.61 4.77 7.32
C GLY A 360 -48.46 3.57 7.78
N SER A 361 -47.87 2.51 8.35
CA SER A 361 -48.64 1.35 8.83
C SER A 361 -48.17 0.77 10.17
N TYR A 362 -47.48 1.55 11.01
CA TYR A 362 -47.11 1.12 12.36
C TYR A 362 -47.84 1.94 13.42
N GLU A 363 -48.98 1.43 13.89
CA GLU A 363 -49.63 1.94 15.10
C GLU A 363 -48.78 1.62 16.32
N TYR A 364 -48.43 2.66 17.09
CA TYR A 364 -47.80 2.51 18.40
C TYR A 364 -48.76 1.81 19.37
N PRO A 365 -48.39 0.68 20.01
CA PRO A 365 -49.15 0.17 21.13
C PRO A 365 -48.98 1.11 22.32
N LYS A 366 -50.08 1.73 22.77
CA LYS A 366 -50.10 2.45 24.04
C LYS A 366 -49.82 1.46 25.17
N ILE A 367 -48.64 1.59 25.77
CA ILE A 367 -48.24 0.82 26.94
C ILE A 367 -49.12 1.27 28.12
N ARG A 368 -50.13 0.47 28.48
CA ARG A 368 -50.74 0.50 29.81
C ARG A 368 -50.05 -0.56 30.66
N SER A 369 -49.42 -0.10 31.73
CA SER A 369 -48.82 -0.93 32.76
C SER A 369 -49.86 -1.85 33.39
N LYS A 370 -49.61 -3.17 33.31
CA LYS A 370 -49.74 -4.12 34.43
C LYS A 370 -49.17 -5.48 34.04
N GLU A 371 -48.17 -5.88 34.83
CA GLU A 371 -47.58 -7.19 35.07
C GLU A 371 -48.09 -8.41 34.26
N LYS A 372 -47.17 -9.10 33.58
CA LYS A 372 -47.02 -10.58 33.62
C LYS A 372 -45.79 -11.07 32.85
N LYS A 373 -45.24 -12.20 33.34
CA LYS A 373 -44.06 -12.99 32.95
C LYS A 373 -43.52 -12.77 31.53
N VAL A 374 -42.22 -12.46 31.46
CA VAL A 374 -41.43 -12.38 30.21
C VAL A 374 -41.25 -13.78 29.63
N ASP A 375 -41.76 -13.97 28.42
CA ASP A 375 -41.55 -15.15 27.58
C ASP A 375 -40.28 -14.93 26.74
N TYR A 376 -39.20 -15.66 27.05
CA TYR A 376 -37.86 -15.44 26.49
C TYR A 376 -37.75 -15.80 25.01
N ASP A 377 -38.62 -16.67 24.48
CA ASP A 377 -38.58 -17.12 23.08
C ASP A 377 -39.10 -16.05 22.10
N LYS A 378 -40.06 -15.22 22.52
CA LYS A 378 -40.54 -14.10 21.69
C LYS A 378 -39.48 -13.02 21.49
N VAL A 379 -38.69 -12.72 22.52
CA VAL A 379 -37.63 -11.69 22.49
C VAL A 379 -36.47 -12.08 21.55
N CYS A 380 -36.17 -13.39 21.42
CA CYS A 380 -35.17 -13.88 20.46
C CYS A 380 -35.64 -13.71 19.00
N SER A 381 -36.90 -14.03 18.71
CA SER A 381 -37.46 -13.93 17.35
C SER A 381 -37.57 -12.49 16.82
N GLU A 382 -37.82 -11.53 17.71
CA GLU A 382 -37.88 -10.10 17.39
C GLU A 382 -36.47 -9.51 17.17
N LYS A 383 -35.48 -9.92 17.97
CA LYS A 383 -34.06 -9.55 17.75
C LYS A 383 -33.53 -10.05 16.41
N ASP A 384 -33.85 -11.28 16.01
CA ASP A 384 -33.43 -11.83 14.72
C ASP A 384 -34.10 -11.14 13.53
N SER A 385 -35.32 -10.65 13.71
CA SER A 385 -36.05 -9.91 12.67
C SER A 385 -35.50 -8.48 12.51
N ILE A 386 -35.20 -7.79 13.62
CA ILE A 386 -34.52 -6.49 13.60
C ILE A 386 -33.10 -6.62 13.04
N SER A 387 -32.38 -7.68 13.40
CA SER A 387 -31.01 -7.94 12.91
C SER A 387 -30.97 -8.27 11.41
N ARG A 388 -32.01 -8.91 10.87
CA ARG A 388 -32.18 -9.12 9.43
C ARG A 388 -32.53 -7.82 8.70
N ALA A 389 -33.43 -7.01 9.27
CA ALA A 389 -33.80 -5.71 8.71
C ALA A 389 -32.60 -4.75 8.67
N LEU A 390 -31.80 -4.67 9.73
CA LEU A 390 -30.58 -3.86 9.78
C LEU A 390 -29.52 -4.32 8.78
N ARG A 391 -29.38 -5.64 8.56
CA ARG A 391 -28.48 -6.19 7.54
C ARG A 391 -28.93 -5.85 6.12
N ALA A 392 -30.23 -5.95 5.84
CA ALA A 392 -30.78 -5.54 4.55
C ALA A 392 -30.62 -4.03 4.32
N PHE A 393 -30.87 -3.21 5.34
CA PHE A 393 -30.67 -1.76 5.27
C PHE A 393 -29.19 -1.39 5.05
N GLY A 394 -28.29 -2.06 5.76
CA GLY A 394 -26.84 -1.92 5.57
C GLY A 394 -26.41 -2.30 4.15
N SER A 395 -26.94 -3.39 3.59
CA SER A 395 -26.65 -3.80 2.21
C SER A 395 -27.09 -2.75 1.19
N VAL A 396 -28.26 -2.14 1.38
CA VAL A 396 -28.78 -1.09 0.48
C VAL A 396 -27.96 0.20 0.58
N ILE A 397 -27.51 0.57 1.78
CA ILE A 397 -26.62 1.74 1.96
C ILE A 397 -25.27 1.49 1.29
N MET A 398 -24.69 0.30 1.47
CA MET A 398 -23.41 -0.05 0.86
C MET A 398 -23.48 -0.05 -0.66
N GLU A 399 -24.56 -0.57 -1.24
CA GLU A 399 -24.76 -0.55 -2.70
C GLU A 399 -24.93 0.88 -3.24
N ASN A 400 -25.67 1.75 -2.52
CA ASN A 400 -25.78 3.16 -2.89
C ASN A 400 -24.44 3.90 -2.82
N LEU A 401 -23.63 3.62 -1.80
CA LEU A 401 -22.28 4.19 -1.68
C LEU A 401 -21.37 3.71 -2.81
N ARG A 402 -21.47 2.43 -3.19
CA ARG A 402 -20.73 1.85 -4.32
C ARG A 402 -21.07 2.55 -5.63
N CYS A 403 -22.36 2.66 -5.97
CA CYS A 403 -22.80 3.37 -7.17
C CYS A 403 -22.33 4.83 -7.18
N LYS A 404 -22.33 5.49 -6.03
CA LYS A 404 -21.84 6.88 -5.91
C LYS A 404 -20.33 6.99 -6.15
N ILE A 405 -19.55 6.00 -5.73
CA ILE A 405 -18.10 5.95 -5.97
C ILE A 405 -17.83 5.70 -7.46
N GLU A 406 -18.50 4.74 -8.08
CA GLU A 406 -18.36 4.44 -9.52
C GLU A 406 -18.69 5.68 -10.37
N LEU A 407 -19.78 6.39 -10.05
CA LEU A 407 -20.12 7.68 -10.69
C LEU A 407 -19.07 8.78 -10.47
N MET A 408 -18.44 8.82 -9.30
CA MET A 408 -17.37 9.78 -9.02
C MET A 408 -16.09 9.44 -9.80
N GLU A 409 -15.76 8.16 -9.95
CA GLU A 409 -14.61 7.71 -10.74
C GLU A 409 -14.80 8.02 -12.22
N GLU A 410 -15.98 7.75 -12.78
CA GLU A 410 -16.32 8.14 -14.15
C GLU A 410 -16.24 9.66 -14.36
N LEU A 411 -16.77 10.44 -13.41
CA LEU A 411 -16.70 11.90 -13.47
C LEU A 411 -15.26 12.42 -13.40
N ASN A 412 -14.41 11.78 -12.59
CA ASN A 412 -12.99 12.13 -12.49
C ASN A 412 -12.24 11.75 -13.76
N ALA A 413 -12.52 10.60 -14.37
CA ALA A 413 -11.95 10.22 -15.67
C ALA A 413 -12.30 11.25 -16.76
N ILE A 414 -13.57 11.64 -16.86
CA ILE A 414 -14.03 12.68 -17.80
C ILE A 414 -13.33 14.02 -17.56
N ASN A 415 -13.12 14.41 -16.29
CA ASN A 415 -12.43 15.66 -15.97
C ASN A 415 -10.93 15.60 -16.28
N ASN A 416 -10.28 14.44 -16.10
CA ASN A 416 -8.89 14.23 -16.50
C ASN A 416 -8.72 14.31 -18.02
N ASP A 417 -9.61 13.68 -18.79
CA ASP A 417 -9.60 13.77 -20.25
C ASP A 417 -9.77 15.23 -20.73
N ARG A 418 -10.64 16.00 -20.07
CA ARG A 418 -10.82 17.43 -20.34
C ARG A 418 -9.57 18.25 -20.02
N ILE A 419 -8.85 17.92 -18.95
CA ILE A 419 -7.60 18.60 -18.59
C ILE A 419 -6.52 18.30 -19.62
N HIS A 420 -6.37 17.05 -20.06
CA HIS A 420 -5.44 16.67 -21.12
C HIS A 420 -5.75 17.36 -22.46
N LEU A 421 -7.04 17.47 -22.82
CA LEU A 421 -7.44 18.22 -24.01
C LEU A 421 -7.05 19.70 -23.90
N LEU A 422 -7.27 20.33 -22.74
CA LEU A 422 -6.89 21.72 -22.50
C LEU A 422 -5.37 21.92 -22.54
N GLU A 423 -4.59 20.99 -22.00
CA GLU A 423 -3.12 21.01 -22.06
C GLU A 423 -2.61 20.94 -23.51
N ARG A 424 -3.19 20.04 -24.30
CA ARG A 424 -2.86 19.94 -25.72
C ARG A 424 -3.22 21.22 -26.48
N MET A 425 -4.41 21.79 -26.25
CA MET A 425 -4.81 23.05 -26.89
C MET A 425 -3.88 24.21 -26.50
N VAL A 426 -3.49 24.32 -25.23
CA VAL A 426 -2.53 25.34 -24.78
C VAL A 426 -1.17 25.12 -25.44
N GLY A 427 -0.68 23.87 -25.53
CA GLY A 427 0.57 23.54 -26.22
C GLY A 427 0.55 23.92 -27.71
N GLU A 428 -0.55 23.64 -28.42
CA GLU A 428 -0.72 24.01 -29.82
C GLU A 428 -0.75 25.54 -30.04
N LEU A 429 -1.35 26.29 -29.10
CA LEU A 429 -1.38 27.76 -29.14
C LEU A 429 -0.03 28.39 -28.81
N LEU A 430 0.72 27.80 -27.88
CA LEU A 430 2.08 28.24 -27.55
C LEU A 430 3.05 28.01 -28.71
N GLY A 431 2.86 26.95 -29.50
CA GLY A 431 3.63 26.67 -30.71
C GLY A 431 3.30 27.57 -31.91
N LYS A 432 2.16 28.29 -31.89
CA LYS A 432 1.70 29.14 -33.01
C LYS A 432 1.55 30.60 -32.57
N ASN A 433 2.62 31.38 -32.66
CA ASN A 433 2.64 32.83 -32.43
C ASN A 433 2.00 33.25 -31.07
N PRO A 434 2.62 32.85 -29.95
CA PRO A 434 2.05 32.98 -28.59
C PRO A 434 1.68 34.42 -28.22
N SER A 435 2.44 35.40 -28.71
CA SER A 435 2.24 36.83 -28.42
C SER A 435 0.89 37.37 -28.93
N ARG A 436 0.34 36.81 -30.02
CA ARG A 436 -0.94 37.23 -30.60
C ARG A 436 -2.15 36.48 -30.01
N ARG A 437 -1.93 35.36 -29.32
CA ARG A 437 -2.98 34.49 -28.77
C ARG A 437 -2.99 34.41 -27.24
N MET A 438 -2.31 35.34 -26.58
CA MET A 438 -2.14 35.35 -25.13
C MET A 438 -3.47 35.39 -24.36
N ASN A 439 -4.49 36.10 -24.88
CA ASN A 439 -5.83 36.12 -24.30
C ASN A 439 -6.52 34.74 -24.36
N GLU A 440 -6.38 34.00 -25.46
CA GLU A 440 -6.96 32.66 -25.60
C GLU A 440 -6.27 31.67 -24.66
N ILE A 441 -4.94 31.72 -24.56
CA ILE A 441 -4.13 30.91 -23.65
C ILE A 441 -4.56 31.17 -22.19
N PHE A 442 -4.73 32.43 -21.81
CA PHE A 442 -5.15 32.80 -20.44
C PHE A 442 -6.55 32.26 -20.10
N ILE A 443 -7.49 32.29 -21.05
CA ILE A 443 -8.84 31.75 -20.85
C ILE A 443 -8.81 30.23 -20.64
N LEU A 444 -8.04 29.49 -21.46
CA LEU A 444 -7.92 28.03 -21.34
C LEU A 444 -7.22 27.63 -20.04
N GLU A 445 -6.17 28.35 -19.65
CA GLU A 445 -5.47 28.15 -18.38
C GLU A 445 -6.38 28.40 -17.17
N LYS A 446 -7.19 29.45 -17.21
CA LYS A 446 -8.21 29.73 -16.18
C LYS A 446 -9.25 28.61 -16.09
N TYR A 447 -9.68 28.06 -17.22
CA TYR A 447 -10.64 26.95 -17.25
C TYR A 447 -10.03 25.66 -16.69
N ARG A 448 -8.79 25.35 -17.08
CA ARG A 448 -8.00 24.23 -16.55
C ARG A 448 -7.81 24.33 -15.04
N PHE A 449 -7.44 25.50 -14.55
CA PHE A 449 -7.28 25.76 -13.12
C PHE A 449 -8.59 25.54 -12.34
N ASN A 450 -9.72 26.02 -12.87
CA ASN A 450 -11.03 25.84 -12.22
C ASN A 450 -11.49 24.37 -12.21
N LEU A 451 -11.23 23.60 -13.27
CA LEU A 451 -11.51 22.16 -13.31
C LEU A 451 -10.66 21.41 -12.29
N ARG A 452 -9.35 21.70 -12.23
CA ARG A 452 -8.44 21.15 -11.21
C ARG A 452 -8.93 21.48 -9.79
N ARG A 453 -9.38 22.71 -9.54
CA ARG A 453 -9.92 23.12 -8.23
C ARG A 453 -11.21 22.39 -7.85
N LYS A 454 -12.07 22.05 -8.81
CA LYS A 454 -13.30 21.29 -8.56
C LYS A 454 -13.02 19.82 -8.20
N MET A 455 -11.98 19.21 -8.76
CA MET A 455 -11.58 17.84 -8.43
C MET A 455 -10.95 17.71 -7.04
N VAL A 456 -10.31 18.77 -6.54
CA VAL A 456 -9.65 18.79 -5.21
C VAL A 456 -10.66 18.91 -4.04
N GLY A 457 -11.94 19.16 -4.33
CA GLY A 457 -12.97 19.40 -3.31
C GLY A 457 -12.83 20.79 -2.67
N ARG A 458 -13.97 21.44 -2.37
CA ARG A 458 -13.95 22.62 -1.48
C ARG A 458 -13.64 22.09 -0.07
N LYS A 459 -12.55 22.59 0.51
CA LYS A 459 -12.20 22.40 1.93
C LYS A 459 -13.39 22.67 2.84
#